data_AF-A0A1V5PEM3-F1
#
_entry.id   AF-A0A1V5PEM3-F1
#
_cell.length_a   1.000
_cell.length_b   1.000
_cell.length_c   1.000
_cell.angle_alpha   90.00
_cell.angle_beta   90.00
_cell.angle_gamma   90.00
#
_symmetry.space_group_name_H-M   'P 1'
#
loop_
_entity.id
_entity.type
_entity.pdbx_description
1 polymer ?
#
loop_
_entity_poly.entity_id
_entity_poly.type
_entity_poly.pdbx_seq_one_letter_code
_entity_poly.pdbx_strand_id
1 'polypeptide(L)'
;MREGSQSTFVFSLPLLFTLLSINTLISEPHGTLSTVLSMLPPTAPVVMMTRLVIGGVPFWHVAVAIVLLVLSDLFLIRAVAKIFKSQYLLSGSAASINAFFKLLFQRQASS
;
A
#
# COMPACT_ATOMS: atom_id res chain seq x y z
N MET A 1 14.72 9.83 13.57
CA MET A 1 13.23 9.73 13.47
C MET A 1 12.61 10.58 12.33
N ARG A 2 13.29 11.60 11.78
CA ARG A 2 12.75 12.45 10.69
C ARG A 2 12.69 11.78 9.30
N GLU A 3 13.47 10.73 9.06
CA GLU A 3 13.57 10.04 7.76
C GLU A 3 12.35 9.15 7.45
N GLY A 4 11.73 8.54 8.48
CA GLY A 4 10.51 7.74 8.30
C GLY A 4 9.28 8.58 7.91
N SER A 5 9.17 9.81 8.44
CA SER A 5 8.06 10.72 8.14
C SER A 5 8.06 11.21 6.70
N GLN A 6 9.25 11.40 6.09
CA GLN A 6 9.35 11.83 4.70
C GLN A 6 8.90 10.73 3.73
N SER A 7 9.22 9.47 4.03
CA SER A 7 8.82 8.35 3.18
C SER A 7 7.29 8.19 3.13
N THR A 8 6.61 8.28 4.28
CA THR A 8 5.14 8.21 4.35
C THR A 8 4.45 9.33 3.56
N PHE A 9 5.03 10.53 3.56
CA PHE A 9 4.51 11.65 2.78
C PHE A 9 4.54 11.35 1.27
N VAL A 10 5.67 10.83 0.77
CA VAL A 10 5.82 10.46 -0.66
C VAL A 10 4.82 9.39 -1.07
N PHE A 11 4.59 8.37 -0.24
CA PHE A 11 3.59 7.33 -0.51
C PHE A 11 2.14 7.85 -0.50
N SER A 12 1.88 8.94 0.23
CA SER A 12 0.54 9.54 0.35
C SER A 12 0.25 10.56 -0.77
N LEU A 13 1.26 11.06 -1.47
CA LEU A 13 1.10 12.03 -2.56
C LEU A 13 0.12 11.59 -3.66
N PRO A 14 0.13 10.34 -4.16
CA PRO A 14 -0.83 9.89 -5.17
C PRO A 14 -2.29 9.98 -4.69
N LEU A 15 -2.53 9.67 -3.41
CA LEU A 15 -3.86 9.77 -2.80
C LEU A 15 -4.30 11.23 -2.70
N LEU A 16 -3.41 12.13 -2.25
CA LEU A 16 -3.70 13.56 -2.20
C LEU A 16 -4.03 14.13 -3.58
N PHE A 17 -3.26 13.76 -4.61
CA PHE A 17 -3.53 14.18 -5.99
C PHE A 17 -4.91 13.72 -6.49
N THR A 18 -5.31 12.50 -6.13
CA THR A 18 -6.62 11.95 -6.47
C THR A 18 -7.75 12.76 -5.83
N LEU A 19 -7.59 13.14 -4.56
CA LEU A 19 -8.58 13.97 -3.85
C LEU A 19 -8.74 15.35 -4.49
N LEU A 20 -7.63 15.98 -4.91
CA LEU A 20 -7.67 17.28 -5.59
C LEU A 20 -8.32 17.18 -6.98
N SER A 21 -8.16 16.05 -7.66
CA SER A 21 -8.66 15.84 -9.03
C SER A 21 -10.10 15.33 -9.09
N ILE A 22 -10.80 15.20 -7.95
CA ILE A 22 -12.06 14.46 -7.88
C ILE A 22 -13.17 15.06 -8.73
N ASN A 23 -13.20 16.39 -8.86
CA ASN A 23 -14.16 17.08 -9.73
C ASN A 23 -13.93 16.69 -11.21
N THR A 24 -12.68 16.66 -11.66
CA THR A 24 -12.32 16.25 -13.03
C THR A 24 -12.63 14.77 -13.27
N LEU A 25 -12.38 13.92 -12.27
CA LEU A 25 -12.70 12.50 -12.30
C LEU A 25 -14.21 12.23 -12.46
N ILE A 26 -15.04 13.07 -11.85
CA ILE A 26 -16.51 12.97 -11.96
C ILE A 26 -17.01 13.53 -13.29
N SER A 27 -16.44 14.64 -13.78
CA SER A 27 -16.83 15.25 -15.05
C SER A 27 -16.40 14.41 -16.27
N GLU A 28 -15.22 13.80 -16.21
CA GLU A 28 -14.65 12.97 -17.30
C GLU A 28 -14.25 11.57 -16.78
N PRO A 29 -15.22 10.73 -16.40
CA PRO A 29 -14.97 9.43 -15.78
C PRO A 29 -14.33 8.42 -16.75
N HIS A 30 -14.47 8.63 -18.05
CA HIS A 30 -13.81 7.82 -19.10
C HIS A 30 -12.59 8.51 -19.71
N GLY A 31 -12.20 9.67 -19.19
CA GLY A 31 -11.03 10.40 -19.67
C GLY A 31 -9.72 9.64 -19.41
N THR A 32 -8.66 10.04 -20.10
CA THR A 32 -7.31 9.47 -19.98
C THR A 32 -6.82 9.52 -18.54
N LEU A 33 -7.04 10.65 -17.84
CA LEU A 33 -6.60 10.85 -16.46
C LEU A 33 -7.30 9.88 -15.50
N SER A 34 -8.62 9.73 -15.62
CA SER A 34 -9.41 8.79 -14.82
C SER A 34 -8.96 7.34 -15.05
N THR A 35 -8.66 6.98 -16.30
CA THR A 35 -8.18 5.63 -16.66
C THR A 35 -6.80 5.34 -16.09
N VAL A 36 -5.86 6.29 -16.17
CA VAL A 36 -4.51 6.13 -15.61
C VAL A 36 -4.54 6.03 -14.09
N LEU A 37 -5.28 6.90 -13.41
CA LEU A 37 -5.41 6.85 -11.94
C LEU A 37 -6.14 5.59 -11.45
N SER A 38 -7.00 4.98 -12.29
CA SER A 38 -7.62 3.69 -12.01
C SER A 38 -6.63 2.51 -12.05
N MET A 39 -5.49 2.65 -12.73
CA MET A 39 -4.49 1.60 -12.86
C MET A 39 -3.41 1.67 -11.78
N LEU A 40 -3.25 2.82 -11.15
CA LEU A 40 -2.29 3.02 -10.07
C LEU A 40 -2.80 2.38 -8.78
N PRO A 41 -2.09 1.41 -8.19
CA PRO A 41 -2.62 0.59 -7.09
C PRO A 41 -3.17 1.37 -5.88
N PRO A 42 -2.49 2.44 -5.40
CA PRO A 42 -2.98 3.20 -4.25
C PRO A 42 -4.26 3.99 -4.55
N THR A 43 -4.46 4.42 -5.79
CA THR A 43 -5.53 5.34 -6.21
C THR A 43 -6.69 4.61 -6.89
N ALA A 44 -6.42 3.43 -7.44
CA ALA A 44 -7.37 2.56 -8.11
C ALA A 44 -8.66 2.27 -7.33
N PRO A 45 -8.66 1.88 -6.03
CA PRO A 45 -9.91 1.57 -5.34
C PRO A 45 -10.81 2.80 -5.23
N VAL A 46 -10.26 4.00 -5.10
CA VAL A 46 -11.03 5.24 -5.03
C VAL A 46 -11.60 5.60 -6.40
N VAL A 47 -10.72 5.69 -7.41
CA VAL A 47 -11.11 6.15 -8.75
C VAL A 47 -12.02 5.14 -9.45
N MET A 48 -11.73 3.84 -9.35
CA MET A 48 -12.52 2.80 -9.98
C MET A 48 -13.93 2.73 -9.36
N MET A 49 -14.06 2.96 -8.05
CA MET A 49 -15.37 3.06 -7.40
C MET A 49 -16.16 4.26 -7.92
N THR A 50 -15.54 5.44 -8.04
CA THR A 50 -16.18 6.63 -8.64
C THR A 50 -16.66 6.36 -10.08
N ARG A 51 -15.84 5.70 -10.90
CA ARG A 51 -16.20 5.35 -12.29
C ARG A 51 -17.32 4.31 -12.36
N LEU A 52 -17.36 3.34 -11.44
CA LEU A 52 -18.42 2.35 -11.34
C LEU A 52 -19.76 2.98 -10.96
N VAL A 53 -19.76 3.96 -10.05
CA VAL A 53 -20.97 4.69 -9.64
C VAL A 53 -21.55 5.49 -10.80
N ILE A 54 -20.71 6.09 -11.65
CA ILE A 54 -21.16 6.89 -12.80
C ILE A 54 -21.62 6.00 -13.97
N GLY A 55 -21.14 4.75 -14.04
CA GLY A 55 -21.55 3.77 -15.04
C GLY A 55 -20.74 3.86 -16.34
N GLY A 56 -21.05 3.00 -17.31
CA GLY A 56 -20.37 2.98 -18.62
C GLY A 56 -19.01 2.29 -18.66
N VAL A 57 -18.58 1.63 -17.56
CA VAL A 57 -17.32 0.88 -17.51
C VAL A 57 -17.57 -0.59 -17.88
N PRO A 58 -16.90 -1.14 -18.91
CA PRO A 58 -17.00 -2.55 -19.25
C PRO A 58 -16.52 -3.43 -18.08
N PHE A 59 -17.22 -4.53 -17.79
CA PHE A 59 -16.85 -5.47 -16.71
C PHE A 59 -15.40 -5.99 -16.83
N TRP A 60 -14.86 -6.09 -18.05
CA TRP A 60 -13.47 -6.46 -18.27
C TRP A 60 -12.46 -5.45 -17.70
N HIS A 61 -12.77 -4.14 -17.71
CA HIS A 61 -11.91 -3.14 -17.08
C HIS A 61 -11.85 -3.32 -15.56
N VAL A 62 -12.95 -3.78 -14.95
CA VAL A 62 -13.01 -4.10 -13.52
C VAL A 62 -12.16 -5.31 -13.20
N ALA A 63 -12.30 -6.39 -13.98
CA ALA A 63 -11.49 -7.58 -13.80
C ALA A 63 -9.99 -7.28 -13.95
N VAL A 64 -9.60 -6.53 -14.99
CA VAL A 64 -8.20 -6.12 -15.21
C VAL A 64 -7.70 -5.25 -14.06
N ALA A 65 -8.46 -4.26 -13.61
CA ALA A 65 -8.07 -3.42 -12.48
C ALA A 65 -7.87 -4.24 -11.20
N ILE A 66 -8.76 -5.18 -10.89
CA ILE A 66 -8.63 -6.08 -9.73
C ILE A 66 -7.38 -6.95 -9.84
N VAL A 67 -7.11 -7.54 -11.01
CA VAL A 67 -5.91 -8.36 -11.21
C VAL A 67 -4.64 -7.52 -11.04
N LEU A 68 -4.60 -6.31 -11.62
CA LEU A 68 -3.46 -5.40 -11.50
C LEU A 68 -3.25 -4.95 -10.05
N LEU A 69 -4.34 -4.71 -9.32
CA LEU A 69 -4.33 -4.38 -7.90
C LEU A 69 -3.70 -5.50 -7.08
N VAL A 70 -4.21 -6.73 -7.22
CA VAL A 70 -3.71 -7.90 -6.48
C VAL A 70 -2.25 -8.18 -6.83
N LEU A 71 -1.87 -8.12 -8.11
CA LEU A 71 -0.48 -8.34 -8.52
C LEU A 71 0.47 -7.29 -7.95
N SER A 72 0.06 -6.01 -7.96
CA SER A 72 0.88 -4.93 -7.43
C SER A 72 1.03 -5.03 -5.91
N ASP A 73 -0.04 -5.39 -5.21
CA ASP A 73 -0.01 -5.57 -3.76
C ASP A 73 0.86 -6.78 -3.37
N LEU A 74 0.73 -7.91 -4.07
CA LEU A 74 1.59 -9.07 -3.87
C LEU A 74 3.06 -8.74 -4.16
N PHE A 75 3.34 -7.96 -5.22
CA PHE A 75 4.69 -7.52 -5.53
C PHE A 75 5.26 -6.63 -4.43
N LEU A 76 4.46 -5.68 -3.92
CA LEU A 76 4.85 -4.79 -2.83
C LEU A 76 5.13 -5.56 -1.54
N ILE A 77 4.21 -6.45 -1.13
CA ILE A 77 4.39 -7.32 0.04
C ILE A 77 5.67 -8.15 -0.10
N ARG A 78 5.93 -8.71 -1.28
CA ARG A 78 7.14 -9.52 -1.53
C ARG A 78 8.42 -8.68 -1.50
N ALA A 79 8.38 -7.44 -2.00
CA ALA A 79 9.49 -6.50 -1.92
C ALA A 79 9.78 -6.09 -0.46
N VAL A 80 8.73 -5.74 0.29
CA VAL A 80 8.79 -5.40 1.71
C VAL A 80 9.32 -6.58 2.52
N ALA A 81 8.80 -7.79 2.32
CA ALA A 81 9.26 -9.00 3.00
C ALA A 81 10.75 -9.30 2.71
N LYS A 82 11.23 -9.06 1.48
CA LYS A 82 12.66 -9.18 1.14
C LYS A 82 13.52 -8.17 1.91
N ILE A 83 13.07 -6.92 2.01
CA ILE A 83 13.78 -5.87 2.76
C ILE A 83 13.85 -6.26 4.24
N PHE A 84 12.73 -6.63 4.87
CA PHE A 84 12.71 -7.07 6.27
C PHE A 84 13.58 -8.30 6.52
N LYS A 85 13.58 -9.29 5.61
CA LYS A 85 14.46 -10.46 5.73
C LYS A 85 15.94 -10.10 5.64
N SER A 86 16.30 -9.17 4.76
CA SER A 86 17.67 -8.64 4.65
C SER A 86 18.09 -7.85 5.90
N GLN A 87 17.20 -7.02 6.43
CA GLN A 87 17.42 -6.22 7.63
C GLN A 87 17.56 -7.11 8.88
N TYR A 88 16.81 -8.21 8.95
CA TYR A 88 16.93 -9.20 10.03
C TYR A 88 18.30 -9.90 10.05
N LEU A 89 18.92 -10.12 8.88
CA LEU A 89 20.27 -10.70 8.80
C LEU A 89 21.38 -9.72 9.19
N LEU A 90 21.20 -8.42 8.91
CA LEU A 90 22.21 -7.38 9.16
C LEU A 90 22.13 -6.77 10.56
N SER A 91 21.02 -6.95 11.29
CA SER A 91 20.86 -6.45 12.66
C SER A 91 21.72 -7.20 13.70
N GLY A 92 22.49 -8.24 13.31
CA GLY A 92 23.48 -8.92 14.16
C GLY A 92 22.92 -9.69 15.37
N SER A 93 21.66 -9.47 15.71
CA SER A 93 20.92 -10.19 16.71
C SER A 93 19.64 -10.60 16.02
N ALA A 94 19.59 -11.86 15.60
CA ALA A 94 18.30 -12.52 15.52
C ALA A 94 17.63 -12.19 16.85
N ALA A 95 16.57 -11.38 16.83
CA ALA A 95 15.73 -11.16 17.99
C ALA A 95 15.15 -12.54 18.31
N SER A 96 15.94 -13.31 19.03
CA SER A 96 15.70 -14.70 19.32
C SER A 96 14.41 -14.64 20.10
N ILE A 97 13.35 -15.17 19.50
CA ILE A 97 12.04 -15.22 20.14
C ILE A 97 12.19 -15.88 21.52
N ASN A 98 13.18 -16.77 21.66
CA ASN A 98 13.63 -17.40 22.89
C ASN A 98 14.29 -16.42 23.88
N ALA A 99 15.06 -15.43 23.41
CA ALA A 99 15.62 -14.38 24.26
C ALA A 99 14.53 -13.43 24.78
N PHE A 100 13.57 -13.05 23.94
CA PHE A 100 12.42 -12.24 24.38
C PHE A 100 11.55 -13.00 25.40
N PHE A 101 11.25 -14.28 25.15
CA PHE A 101 10.56 -15.15 26.12
C PHE A 101 11.36 -15.35 27.40
N LYS A 102 12.68 -15.54 27.31
CA LYS A 102 13.56 -15.70 28.48
C LYS A 102 13.61 -14.43 29.32
N LEU A 103 13.59 -13.24 28.71
CA LEU A 103 13.58 -11.96 29.41
C LEU A 103 12.21 -11.65 30.05
N LEU A 104 11.11 -12.05 29.42
CA LEU A 104 9.78 -11.99 30.04
C LEU A 104 9.67 -12.90 31.27
N PHE A 105 10.20 -14.12 31.18
CA PHE A 105 10.16 -15.07 32.30
C PHE A 105 11.21 -14.79 33.40
N GLN A 106 12.33 -14.11 33.10
CA GLN A 106 13.35 -13.78 34.11
C GLN A 106 13.03 -12.54 34.96
N ARG A 107 12.10 -11.65 34.56
CA ARG A 107 11.75 -10.44 35.34
C ARG A 107 10.87 -10.67 36.58
N GLN A 108 10.52 -11.92 36.90
CA GLN A 108 9.69 -12.24 38.07
C GLN A 108 10.46 -12.78 39.28
N ALA A 109 11.80 -12.82 39.25
CA ALA A 109 12.63 -13.40 40.33
C ALA A 109 13.57 -12.39 41.03
N SER A 110 13.16 -11.13 41.15
CA SER A 110 13.90 -10.12 41.92
C SER A 110 12.92 -9.22 42.67
N SER A 111 12.27 -9.79 43.68
CA SER A 111 11.65 -9.07 44.81
C SER A 111 12.60 -9.08 45.99
#